data_AF-A0A961XJJ3-F1
#
_entry.id   AF-A0A961XJJ3-F1
#
_cell.length_a   1.000
_cell.length_b   1.000
_cell.length_c   1.000
_cell.angle_alpha   90.00
_cell.angle_beta   90.00
_cell.angle_gamma   90.00
#
_symmetry.space_group_name_H-M   'P 1'
#
loop_
_entity.id
_entity.type
_entity.pdbx_description
1 polymer ?
#
loop_
_entity_poly.entity_id
_entity_poly.type
_entity_poly.pdbx_seq_one_letter_code
_entity_poly.pdbx_strand_id
1 'polypeptide(L)' 'RRIAGSTIMEGALLDGEILLEADNTYRIDNMEGLAIRRDADGNTVIAIISDDNFSVLQSTLLLEFKISD' A
#
# COMPACT_ATOMS: atom_id res chain seq x y z
N ARG A 1 -4.72 -0.68 5.19
CA ARG A 1 -4.98 -1.26 6.54
C ARG A 1 -4.56 -2.72 6.56
N ARG A 2 -4.14 -3.25 7.71
CA ARG A 2 -3.85 -4.68 7.93
C ARG A 2 -5.06 -5.34 8.58
N ILE A 3 -5.62 -6.33 7.90
CA ILE A 3 -6.81 -7.06 8.36
C ILE A 3 -6.45 -8.55 8.38
N ALA A 4 -6.82 -9.25 9.44
CA ALA A 4 -6.66 -10.69 9.50
C ALA A 4 -7.61 -11.34 8.48
N GLY A 5 -7.08 -12.13 7.54
CA GLY A 5 -7.90 -12.70 6.47
C GLY A 5 -9.08 -13.53 6.96
N SER A 6 -8.95 -14.15 8.14
CA SER A 6 -10.02 -14.92 8.80
C SER A 6 -11.23 -14.08 9.23
N THR A 7 -11.09 -12.75 9.33
CA THR A 7 -12.20 -11.86 9.72
C THR A 7 -12.97 -11.33 8.51
N ILE A 8 -12.55 -11.67 7.29
CA ILE A 8 -13.22 -11.23 6.06
C ILE A 8 -14.39 -12.18 5.79
N MET A 9 -15.59 -11.72 6.15
CA MET A 9 -16.85 -12.44 5.97
C MET A 9 -18.01 -11.46 5.69
N GLU A 10 -19.11 -11.97 5.17
CA GLU A 10 -20.30 -11.16 4.87
C GLU A 10 -20.80 -10.45 6.14
N GLY A 11 -21.08 -9.15 6.01
CA GLY A 11 -21.57 -8.31 7.12
C GLY A 11 -20.53 -7.95 8.19
N ALA A 12 -19.28 -8.41 8.10
CA ALA A 12 -18.25 -8.04 9.07
C ALA A 12 -17.78 -6.59 8.89
N LEU A 13 -17.62 -5.89 10.03
CA LEU A 13 -16.90 -4.63 10.07
C LEU A 13 -15.40 -4.90 9.97
N LEU A 14 -14.78 -4.42 8.89
CA LEU A 14 -13.33 -4.55 8.67
C LEU A 14 -12.60 -3.38 9.34
N ASP A 15 -12.35 -3.49 10.63
CA ASP A 15 -11.54 -2.52 11.39
C ASP A 15 -10.14 -3.09 11.63
N GLY A 16 -9.19 -2.65 10.80
CA GLY A 16 -7.80 -3.09 10.84
C GLY A 16 -6.82 -1.93 10.98
N GLU A 17 -5.62 -2.23 11.48
CA GLU A 17 -4.54 -1.26 11.70
C GLU A 17 -4.20 -0.48 10.41
N ILE A 18 -4.02 0.84 10.51
CA ILE A 18 -3.52 1.64 9.39
C ILE A 18 -1.99 1.46 9.32
N LEU A 19 -1.51 0.85 8.24
CA LEU A 19 -0.06 0.67 8.01
C LEU A 19 0.60 1.90 7.37
N LEU A 20 -0.16 2.64 6.57
CA LEU A 20 0.28 3.84 5.87
C LEU A 20 -0.93 4.73 5.61
N GLU A 21 -0.77 6.01 5.90
CA GLU A 21 -1.67 7.09 5.50
C GLU A 21 -0.80 8.15 4.82
N ALA A 22 -1.19 8.54 3.61
CA ALA A 22 -0.45 9.49 2.79
C ALA A 22 -1.44 10.30 1.95
N ASP A 23 -1.00 11.48 1.54
CA ASP A 23 -1.77 12.39 0.71
C ASP A 23 -0.88 13.09 -0.33
N ASN A 24 -1.50 13.97 -1.12
CA ASN A 24 -0.85 14.73 -2.18
C ASN A 24 0.23 15.70 -1.69
N THR A 25 0.35 15.99 -0.40
CA THR A 25 1.49 16.75 0.16
C THR A 25 2.81 16.01 -0.07
N TYR A 26 2.76 14.67 -0.12
CA TYR A 26 3.92 13.82 -0.45
C TYR A 26 3.99 13.46 -1.94
N ARG A 27 3.12 14.07 -2.77
CA ARG A 27 2.87 13.69 -4.17
C ARG A 27 2.41 12.23 -4.33
N ILE A 28 1.90 11.63 -3.25
CA ILE A 28 1.35 10.28 -3.25
C ILE A 28 -0.14 10.43 -3.52
N ASP A 29 -0.56 10.14 -4.75
CA ASP A 29 -1.95 10.24 -5.21
C ASP A 29 -2.59 8.84 -5.31
N ASN A 30 -3.16 8.48 -6.46
CA ASN A 30 -3.72 7.16 -6.74
C ASN A 30 -2.61 6.12 -6.96
N MET A 31 -2.69 4.99 -6.23
CA MET A 31 -1.79 3.85 -6.41
C MET A 31 -2.52 2.74 -7.16
N GLU A 32 -1.93 2.25 -8.26
CA GLU A 32 -2.58 1.35 -9.23
C GLU A 32 -2.08 -0.10 -9.09
N GLY A 33 -0.86 -0.28 -8.59
CA GLY A 33 -0.27 -1.61 -8.41
C GLY A 33 0.20 -1.86 -6.98
N LEU A 34 0.08 -3.11 -6.55
CA LEU A 34 0.54 -3.61 -5.26
C LEU A 34 1.27 -4.94 -5.47
N ALA A 35 2.47 -5.06 -4.92
CA ALA A 35 3.19 -6.31 -4.82
C ALA A 35 3.67 -6.53 -3.38
N ILE A 36 3.71 -7.79 -2.97
CA ILE A 36 4.22 -8.20 -1.65
C ILE A 36 5.31 -9.23 -1.89
N ARG A 37 6.49 -9.02 -1.28
CA ARG A 37 7.62 -9.95 -1.36
C ARG A 37 8.27 -10.15 -0.01
N ARG A 38 9.08 -11.20 0.09
CA ARG A 38 10.04 -11.39 1.18
C ARG A 38 11.43 -10.96 0.69
N ASP A 39 12.16 -10.21 1.50
CA ASP A 39 13.58 -9.93 1.23
C ASP A 39 14.48 -11.08 1.70
N ALA A 40 15.80 -10.95 1.51
CA ALA A 40 16.78 -11.96 1.89
C ALA A 40 16.82 -12.23 3.41
N ASP A 41 16.41 -11.25 4.21
CA ASP A 41 16.35 -11.35 5.68
C ASP A 41 14.98 -11.85 6.18
N GLY A 42 14.05 -12.16 5.26
CA GLY A 42 12.71 -12.66 5.57
C GLY A 42 11.67 -11.58 5.92
N ASN A 43 12.01 -10.30 5.81
CA ASN A 43 11.07 -9.21 6.10
C ASN A 43 9.97 -9.14 5.03
N THR A 44 8.76 -8.75 5.43
CA THR A 44 7.69 -8.42 4.46
C THR A 44 7.98 -7.05 3.86
N VAL A 45 8.10 -7.00 2.53
CA VAL A 45 8.20 -5.75 1.77
C VAL A 45 6.95 -5.57 0.92
N ILE A 46 6.32 -4.41 1.07
CA ILE A 46 5.21 -3.95 0.24
C ILE A 46 5.77 -2.98 -0.79
N ALA A 47 5.54 -3.23 -2.07
CA ALA A 47 5.78 -2.29 -3.15
C ALA A 47 4.44 -1.78 -3.69
N ILE A 48 4.31 -0.46 -3.83
CA ILE A 48 3.16 0.18 -4.45
C ILE A 48 3.63 1.08 -5.59
N ILE A 49 2.88 1.09 -6.69
CA ILE A 49 3.19 1.89 -7.88
C ILE A 49 2.01 2.77 -8.27
N SER A 50 2.32 4.00 -8.64
CA SER A 50 1.41 4.96 -9.27
C SER A 50 1.87 5.20 -10.70
N ASP A 51 0.92 5.43 -11.60
CA ASP A 51 1.17 5.97 -12.93
C ASP A 51 0.69 7.43 -12.99
N ASP A 52 1.17 8.18 -13.96
CA ASP A 52 0.82 9.60 -14.12
C ASP A 52 -0.56 9.81 -14.79
N ASN A 53 -1.24 8.75 -15.24
CA ASN A 53 -2.49 8.80 -16.00
C ASN A 53 -2.51 9.86 -17.12
N PHE A 54 -1.37 10.13 -17.77
CA PHE A 54 -1.21 11.20 -18.77
C PHE A 54 -1.50 12.62 -18.24
N SER A 55 -1.43 12.83 -16.92
CA SER A 55 -1.65 14.09 -16.24
C SER A 55 -0.34 14.70 -15.76
N VAL A 56 -0.10 15.96 -16.12
CA VAL A 56 1.09 16.72 -15.68
C VAL A 56 1.13 16.98 -14.16
N LEU A 57 0.01 16.77 -13.46
CA LEU A 57 -0.10 16.92 -12.01
C LEU A 57 0.22 15.63 -11.26
N GLN A 58 0.14 14.47 -11.92
CA GLN A 58 0.42 13.18 -11.34
C GLN A 58 1.86 12.74 -11.66
N SER A 59 2.34 11.69 -11.00
CA SER A 59 3.73 11.27 -11.11
C SER A 59 3.83 9.77 -11.07
N THR A 60 4.60 9.18 -11.97
CA THR A 60 4.99 7.78 -11.86
C THR A 60 5.87 7.60 -10.63
N LEU A 61 5.38 6.84 -9.65
CA LEU A 61 6.06 6.62 -8.37
C LEU A 61 6.14 5.13 -8.07
N LEU A 62 7.30 4.66 -7.61
CA LEU A 62 7.49 3.36 -6.99
C LEU A 62 7.94 3.57 -5.56
N LEU A 63 7.15 3.07 -4.60
CA LEU A 63 7.46 3.14 -3.17
C LEU A 63 7.57 1.73 -2.61
N GLU A 64 8.61 1.48 -1.81
CA GLU A 64 8.81 0.23 -1.10
C GLU A 64 8.84 0.48 0.41
N PHE A 65 8.07 -0.33 1.15
CA PHE A 65 7.97 -0.27 2.60
C PHE A 65 8.27 -1.64 3.19
N LYS A 66 9.19 -1.67 4.17
CA LYS A 66 9.32 -2.82 5.05
C LYS A 66 8.27 -2.70 6.15
N ILE A 67 7.48 -3.76 6.38
CA ILE A 67 6.59 -3.82 7.54
C ILE A 67 7.45 -4.05 8.78
N SER A 68 7.40 -3.12 9.72
CA SER A 68 7.89 -3.31 11.09
C SER A 68 6.82 -4.00 11.92
N ASP A 69 7.21 -5.03 12.68
CA ASP A 69 6.34 -5.68 13.67
C ASP A 69 6.17 -4.83 14.94
#